data_AF-A0A494X2I3-F1
#
_entry.id   AF-A0A494X2I3-F1
#
_cell.length_a   1.000
_cell.length_b   1.000
_cell.length_c   1.000
_cell.angle_alpha   90.00
_cell.angle_beta   90.00
_cell.angle_gamma   90.00
#
_symmetry.space_group_name_H-M   'P 1'
#
loop_
_entity.id
_entity.type
_entity.pdbx_description
1 polymer ?
#
loop_
_entity_poly.entity_id
_entity_poly.type
_entity_poly.pdbx_seq_one_letter_code
_entity_poly.pdbx_strand_id
1 'polypeptide(L)'
;MVWDKRFLKTPLWNGDRVKGAWQECCDKIFPYAFFARGRKYGEYYCDLLPVQRAGFSLTEEGRYEIAGVFEAMFARWCIDKKLPRSKQTVVYGNGPTIISIAPCPVGEEAYIHQAMCRIFAKHLRLSGGEIEKIYPQTPQARTDIGDVGD
;
A
#
# COMPACT_ATOMS: atom_id res chain seq x y z
N MET A 1 18.56 -14.64 4.79
CA MET A 1 17.51 -13.66 4.45
C MET A 1 16.19 -14.41 4.37
N VAL A 2 15.27 -14.22 5.33
CA VAL A 2 13.98 -14.93 5.31
C VAL A 2 13.04 -14.15 4.40
N TRP A 3 12.60 -14.80 3.32
CA TRP A 3 11.61 -14.28 2.37
C TRP A 3 10.22 -14.58 2.91
N ASP A 4 9.46 -13.56 3.29
CA ASP A 4 8.08 -13.77 3.72
C ASP A 4 7.15 -13.73 2.50
N LYS A 5 6.83 -14.92 2.00
CA LYS A 5 5.98 -15.11 0.82
C LYS A 5 4.55 -14.62 1.03
N ARG A 6 4.11 -14.31 2.26
CA ARG A 6 2.75 -13.81 2.51
C ARG A 6 2.45 -12.55 1.70
N PHE A 7 3.44 -11.66 1.55
CA PHE A 7 3.27 -10.38 0.88
C PHE A 7 3.15 -10.49 -0.63
N LEU A 8 3.47 -11.65 -1.21
CA LEU A 8 3.19 -11.96 -2.62
C LEU A 8 1.69 -12.10 -2.91
N LYS A 9 0.87 -12.27 -1.87
CA LYS A 9 -0.60 -12.38 -1.97
C LYS A 9 -1.31 -11.06 -1.70
N THR A 10 -0.56 -9.96 -1.56
CA THR A 10 -1.16 -8.63 -1.39
C THR A 10 -2.08 -8.37 -2.58
N PRO A 11 -3.37 -8.08 -2.36
CA PRO A 11 -4.29 -7.77 -3.45
C PRO A 11 -4.08 -6.35 -4.00
N LEU A 12 -4.44 -6.17 -5.27
CA LEU A 12 -4.57 -4.86 -5.92
C LEU A 12 -6.05 -4.60 -6.23
N TRP A 13 -6.59 -3.55 -5.62
CA TRP A 13 -7.96 -3.10 -5.93
C TRP A 13 -7.96 -2.03 -7.03
N ASN A 14 -8.96 -2.08 -7.91
CA ASN A 14 -9.10 -1.12 -9.00
C ASN A 14 -10.33 -0.23 -8.77
N GLY A 15 -10.16 1.10 -8.91
CA GLY A 15 -11.24 2.07 -8.78
C GLY A 15 -11.11 2.92 -7.51
N ASP A 16 -12.24 3.18 -6.86
CA ASP A 16 -12.29 4.00 -5.65
C ASP A 16 -11.74 3.26 -4.44
N ARG A 17 -11.33 4.01 -3.40
CA ARG A 17 -10.92 3.42 -2.13
C ARG A 17 -12.08 2.63 -1.52
N VAL A 18 -11.85 1.35 -1.29
CA VAL A 18 -12.87 0.46 -0.71
C VAL A 18 -12.57 0.28 0.78
N LYS A 19 -13.40 0.85 1.66
CA LYS A 19 -13.21 0.74 3.12
C LYS A 19 -13.10 -0.72 3.60
N GLY A 20 -13.92 -1.62 3.05
CA GLY A 20 -13.88 -3.05 3.39
C GLY A 20 -12.56 -3.73 3.02
N ALA A 21 -11.96 -3.35 1.88
CA ALA A 21 -10.67 -3.86 1.43
C ALA A 21 -9.52 -3.41 2.33
N TRP A 22 -9.57 -2.16 2.81
CA TRP A 22 -8.58 -1.68 3.77
C TRP A 22 -8.64 -2.44 5.08
N GLN A 23 -9.85 -2.72 5.60
CA GLN A 23 -10.03 -3.52 6.80
C GLN A 23 -9.50 -4.95 6.61
N GLU A 24 -9.77 -5.57 5.46
CA GLU A 24 -9.22 -6.89 5.12
C GLU A 24 -7.69 -6.90 5.15
N CYS A 25 -7.04 -5.85 4.65
CA CYS A 25 -5.59 -5.68 4.74
C CYS A 25 -5.10 -5.58 6.19
N CYS A 26 -5.82 -4.89 7.07
CA CYS A 26 -5.50 -4.86 8.50
C CYS A 26 -5.59 -6.25 9.13
N ASP A 27 -6.69 -6.96 8.87
CA ASP A 27 -6.93 -8.28 9.46
C ASP A 27 -5.90 -9.32 8.99
N LYS A 28 -5.52 -9.27 7.71
CA LYS A 28 -4.54 -10.19 7.10
C LYS A 28 -3.10 -9.70 7.18
N ILE A 29 -2.87 -8.48 7.68
CA ILE A 29 -1.55 -7.83 7.76
C ILE A 29 -0.89 -7.81 6.37
N PHE A 30 -1.57 -7.17 5.42
CA PHE A 30 -1.07 -6.92 4.07
C PHE A 30 -1.02 -5.42 3.81
N PRO A 31 -0.05 -4.93 3.01
CA PRO A 31 -0.14 -3.58 2.46
C PRO A 31 -1.49 -3.38 1.75
N TYR A 32 -2.07 -2.20 1.85
CA TYR A 32 -3.29 -1.87 1.13
C TYR A 32 -2.95 -1.18 -0.19
N ALA A 33 -3.06 -1.90 -1.30
CA ALA A 33 -2.71 -1.39 -2.63
C ALA A 33 -3.95 -1.19 -3.51
N PHE A 34 -4.12 0.01 -4.06
CA PHE A 34 -5.19 0.29 -5.01
C PHE A 34 -4.72 1.14 -6.18
N PHE A 35 -5.41 1.03 -7.30
CA PHE A 35 -5.22 1.87 -8.47
C PHE A 35 -6.41 2.80 -8.65
N ALA A 36 -6.18 4.10 -8.43
CA ALA A 36 -7.16 5.15 -8.65
C ALA A 36 -7.30 5.36 -10.17
N ARG A 37 -8.30 4.73 -10.78
CA ARG A 37 -8.42 4.65 -12.23
C ARG A 37 -8.94 5.95 -12.84
N GLY A 38 -8.18 6.53 -13.76
CA GLY A 38 -8.69 7.52 -14.72
C GLY A 38 -8.91 6.93 -16.12
N ARG A 39 -9.23 7.78 -17.11
CA ARG A 39 -9.51 7.34 -18.49
C ARG A 39 -8.29 6.73 -19.19
N LYS A 40 -7.14 7.40 -19.12
CA LYS A 40 -5.87 6.98 -19.75
C LYS A 40 -4.74 6.80 -18.73
N TYR A 41 -4.81 7.55 -17.65
CA TYR A 41 -3.83 7.56 -16.57
C TYR A 41 -4.57 7.55 -15.25
N GLY A 42 -3.98 6.92 -14.24
CA GLY A 42 -4.42 6.92 -12.87
C GLY A 42 -3.26 7.13 -11.91
N GLU A 43 -3.45 6.68 -10.68
CA GLU A 43 -2.43 6.64 -9.64
C GLU A 43 -2.36 5.21 -9.08
N TYR A 44 -1.18 4.62 -9.07
CA TYR A 44 -0.92 3.45 -8.23
C TYR A 44 -0.61 3.94 -6.82
N TYR A 45 -1.29 3.40 -5.83
CA TYR A 45 -1.14 3.78 -4.44
C TYR A 45 -1.03 2.54 -3.55
N CYS A 46 -0.13 2.58 -2.58
CA CYS A 46 0.08 1.55 -1.60
C CYS A 46 0.26 2.16 -0.21
N ASP A 47 -0.58 1.73 0.73
CA ASP A 47 -0.55 2.09 2.14
C ASP A 47 0.05 0.94 2.96
N LEU A 48 1.17 1.22 3.61
CA LEU A 48 1.88 0.31 4.49
C LEU A 48 1.37 0.34 5.93
N LEU A 49 0.42 1.21 6.27
CA LEU A 49 -0.09 1.32 7.64
C LEU A 49 -0.61 -0.01 8.22
N PRO A 50 -1.31 -0.86 7.46
CA PRO A 50 -1.76 -2.16 7.99
C PRO A 50 -0.60 -3.06 8.48
N VAL A 51 0.52 -3.07 7.75
CA VAL A 51 1.70 -3.87 8.14
C VAL A 51 2.51 -3.18 9.23
N GLN A 52 2.58 -1.85 9.23
CA GLN A 52 3.22 -1.07 10.29
C GLN A 52 2.57 -1.26 11.65
N ARG A 53 1.23 -1.29 11.69
CA ARG A 53 0.49 -1.57 12.92
C ARG A 53 0.74 -2.96 13.48
N ALA A 54 1.14 -3.91 12.65
CA ALA A 54 1.55 -5.25 13.07
C ALA A 54 3.04 -5.34 13.41
N GLY A 55 3.73 -4.19 13.50
CA GLY A 55 5.15 -4.13 13.83
C GLY A 55 6.07 -4.38 12.66
N PHE A 56 5.63 -4.31 11.39
CA PHE A 56 6.53 -4.43 10.25
C PHE A 56 7.01 -3.06 9.75
N SER A 57 8.27 -2.95 9.35
CA SER A 57 8.82 -1.80 8.64
C SER A 57 9.45 -2.23 7.33
N LEU A 58 9.39 -1.32 6.35
CA LEU A 58 10.12 -1.44 5.12
C LEU A 58 11.55 -0.93 5.35
N THR A 59 12.53 -1.79 5.10
CA THR A 59 13.95 -1.42 5.16
C THR A 59 14.29 -0.30 4.19
N GLU A 60 15.38 0.42 4.45
CA GLU A 60 15.89 1.47 3.56
C GLU A 60 16.19 0.94 2.15
N GLU A 61 16.80 -0.25 2.03
CA GLU A 61 17.08 -0.90 0.75
C GLU A 61 15.81 -1.18 -0.04
N GLY A 62 14.75 -1.62 0.64
CA GLY A 62 13.43 -1.78 0.06
C GLY A 62 12.86 -0.47 -0.51
N ARG A 63 13.10 0.67 0.14
CA ARG A 63 12.69 2.00 -0.37
C ARG A 63 13.47 2.40 -1.62
N TYR A 64 14.77 2.11 -1.66
CA TYR A 64 15.59 2.35 -2.85
C TYR A 64 15.18 1.44 -4.01
N GLU A 65 14.88 0.17 -3.77
CA GLU A 65 14.37 -0.75 -4.81
C GLU A 65 13.03 -0.27 -5.39
N ILE A 66 12.13 0.27 -4.57
CA ILE A 66 10.85 0.87 -5.03
C ILE A 66 11.11 2.07 -5.92
N ALA A 67 12.00 2.98 -5.51
CA ALA A 67 12.37 4.14 -6.32
C ALA A 67 12.92 3.70 -7.68
N GLY A 68 13.83 2.73 -7.70
CA GLY A 68 14.38 2.18 -8.94
C GLY A 68 13.32 1.52 -9.84
N VAL A 69 12.33 0.82 -9.26
CA VAL A 69 11.19 0.28 -10.02
C VAL A 69 10.38 1.41 -10.66
N PHE A 70 10.09 2.47 -9.91
CA PHE A 70 9.33 3.61 -10.42
C PHE A 70 10.07 4.36 -11.53
N GLU A 71 11.36 4.60 -11.35
CA GLU A 71 12.22 5.21 -12.36
C GLU A 71 12.31 4.36 -13.64
N ALA A 72 12.49 3.04 -13.50
CA ALA A 72 12.56 2.13 -14.64
C ALA A 72 11.22 2.06 -15.41
N MET A 73 10.10 2.00 -14.68
CA MET A 73 8.76 2.02 -15.30
C MET A 73 8.52 3.33 -16.01
N PHE A 74 8.86 4.46 -15.40
CA PHE A 74 8.74 5.78 -16.01
C PHE A 74 9.58 5.89 -17.29
N ALA A 75 10.85 5.49 -17.25
CA ALA A 75 11.73 5.48 -18.40
C ALA A 75 11.15 4.64 -19.55
N ARG A 76 10.64 3.44 -19.23
CA ARG A 76 9.98 2.58 -20.22
C ARG A 76 8.73 3.24 -20.80
N TRP A 77 7.87 3.85 -20.00
CA TRP A 77 6.67 4.52 -20.49
C TRP A 77 6.98 5.71 -21.41
N CYS A 78 8.10 6.40 -21.19
CA CYS A 78 8.58 7.43 -22.09
C CYS A 78 9.07 6.85 -23.44
N ILE A 79 9.84 5.75 -23.41
CA ILE A 79 10.32 5.04 -24.61
C ILE A 79 9.14 4.50 -25.43
N ASP A 80 8.19 3.85 -24.76
CA ASP A 80 6.99 3.26 -25.37
C ASP A 80 5.95 4.32 -25.78
N LYS A 81 6.21 5.62 -25.52
CA LYS A 81 5.28 6.74 -25.74
C LYS A 81 3.93 6.56 -25.03
N LYS A 82 3.89 5.83 -23.92
CA LYS A 82 2.71 5.70 -23.06
C LYS A 82 2.43 6.98 -22.29
N LEU A 83 3.44 7.81 -22.04
CA LEU A 83 3.28 9.14 -21.45
C LEU A 83 3.62 10.25 -22.46
N PRO A 84 2.66 11.12 -22.84
CA PRO A 84 2.95 12.29 -23.65
C PRO A 84 3.81 13.27 -22.85
N ARG A 85 4.59 14.12 -23.54
CA ARG A 85 5.47 15.12 -22.90
C ARG A 85 4.78 15.96 -21.82
N SER A 86 3.51 16.34 -22.02
CA SER A 86 2.71 17.10 -21.06
C SER A 86 2.38 16.37 -19.75
N LYS A 87 2.66 15.06 -19.68
CA LYS A 87 2.42 14.18 -18.53
C LYS A 87 3.70 13.51 -18.03
N GLN A 88 4.87 13.97 -18.47
CA GLN A 88 6.17 13.46 -18.02
C GLN A 88 6.61 14.04 -16.67
N THR A 89 5.85 14.97 -16.08
CA THR A 89 5.99 15.31 -14.66
C THR A 89 5.37 14.19 -13.83
N VAL A 90 6.22 13.36 -13.23
CA VAL A 90 5.80 12.28 -12.33
C VAL A 90 5.95 12.74 -10.89
N VAL A 91 4.95 12.41 -10.08
CA VAL A 91 4.97 12.56 -8.63
C VAL A 91 5.17 11.18 -8.03
N TYR A 92 6.27 11.02 -7.30
CA TYR A 92 6.53 9.84 -6.48
C TYR A 92 6.15 10.15 -5.03
N GLY A 93 5.24 9.37 -4.46
CA GLY A 93 5.16 9.20 -3.02
C GLY A 93 6.08 8.06 -2.62
N ASN A 94 7.11 8.32 -1.80
CA ASN A 94 7.91 7.26 -1.16
C ASN A 94 8.10 7.61 0.32
N GLY A 95 6.98 7.88 0.99
CA GLY A 95 6.93 8.24 2.39
C GLY A 95 7.01 7.00 3.31
N PRO A 96 7.14 7.21 4.63
CA PRO A 96 7.27 6.11 5.59
C PRO A 96 6.12 5.10 5.47
N THR A 97 4.90 5.60 5.23
CA THR A 97 3.67 4.81 5.20
C THR A 97 3.07 4.70 3.80
N ILE A 98 3.26 5.72 2.94
CA ILE A 98 2.60 5.79 1.64
C ILE A 98 3.61 5.71 0.51
N ILE A 99 3.33 4.81 -0.43
CA ILE A 99 4.04 4.69 -1.69
C ILE A 99 3.05 4.93 -2.82
N SER A 100 3.36 5.85 -3.74
CA SER A 100 2.52 6.09 -4.91
C SER A 100 3.30 6.59 -6.12
N ILE A 101 2.71 6.41 -7.29
CA ILE A 101 3.22 6.93 -8.57
C ILE A 101 2.06 7.42 -9.44
N ALA A 102 2.16 8.67 -9.88
CA ALA A 102 1.22 9.30 -10.81
C ALA A 102 1.95 10.27 -11.76
N PRO A 103 1.55 10.37 -13.04
CA PRO A 103 0.53 9.56 -13.71
C PRO A 103 1.02 8.15 -14.04
N CYS A 104 0.21 7.14 -13.73
CA CYS A 104 0.43 5.76 -14.11
C CYS A 104 -0.50 5.38 -15.28
N PRO A 105 0.01 4.97 -16.46
CA PRO A 105 -0.84 4.54 -17.57
C PRO A 105 -1.73 3.36 -17.19
N VAL A 106 -3.00 3.37 -17.60
CA VAL A 106 -3.92 2.26 -17.31
C VAL A 106 -3.41 0.96 -17.94
N GLY A 107 -3.41 -0.12 -17.16
CA GLY A 107 -2.86 -1.43 -17.49
C GLY A 107 -1.43 -1.64 -17.02
N GLU A 108 -0.76 -0.61 -16.50
CA GLU A 108 0.61 -0.70 -15.97
C GLU A 108 0.64 -1.05 -14.48
N GLU A 109 -0.46 -0.80 -13.77
CA GLU A 109 -0.59 -1.01 -12.32
C GLU A 109 -0.27 -2.45 -11.89
N ALA A 110 -0.59 -3.45 -12.71
CA ALA A 110 -0.32 -4.85 -12.41
C ALA A 110 1.19 -5.15 -12.35
N TYR A 111 1.97 -4.58 -13.26
CA TYR A 111 3.44 -4.76 -13.29
C TYR A 111 4.11 -4.08 -12.12
N ILE A 112 3.67 -2.84 -11.82
CA ILE A 112 4.12 -2.12 -10.63
C ILE A 112 3.82 -2.95 -9.40
N HIS A 113 2.56 -3.36 -9.23
CA HIS A 113 2.11 -4.10 -8.06
C HIS A 113 2.87 -5.41 -7.86
N GLN A 114 3.13 -6.16 -8.94
CA GLN A 114 3.93 -7.38 -8.86
C GLN A 114 5.36 -7.11 -8.37
N ALA A 115 6.00 -6.05 -8.88
CA ALA A 115 7.33 -5.64 -8.42
C ALA A 115 7.30 -5.22 -6.94
N MET A 116 6.31 -4.42 -6.53
CA MET A 116 6.11 -4.00 -5.15
C MET A 116 5.95 -5.21 -4.21
N CYS A 117 5.13 -6.19 -4.57
CA CYS A 117 4.92 -7.40 -3.76
C CYS A 117 6.21 -8.20 -3.56
N ARG A 118 7.06 -8.30 -4.60
CA ARG A 118 8.37 -8.97 -4.50
C ARG A 118 9.31 -8.21 -3.57
N ILE A 119 9.31 -6.88 -3.65
CA ILE A 119 10.08 -6.02 -2.75
C ILE A 119 9.59 -6.21 -1.31
N PHE A 120 8.28 -6.18 -1.07
CA PHE A 120 7.71 -6.38 0.27
C PHE A 120 8.06 -7.74 0.86
N ALA A 121 7.94 -8.82 0.08
CA ALA A 121 8.35 -10.16 0.52
C ALA A 121 9.85 -10.23 0.87
N LYS A 122 10.67 -9.42 0.20
CA LYS A 122 12.11 -9.32 0.44
C LYS A 122 12.47 -8.36 1.57
N HIS A 123 11.71 -7.30 1.85
CA HIS A 123 12.20 -6.14 2.62
C HIS A 123 11.28 -5.65 3.74
N LEU A 124 10.07 -6.21 3.90
CA LEU A 124 9.32 -6.01 5.13
C LEU A 124 9.91 -6.88 6.24
N ARG A 125 10.17 -6.26 7.40
CA ARG A 125 10.78 -6.89 8.56
C ARG A 125 10.03 -6.50 9.82
N LEU A 126 10.03 -7.38 10.82
CA LEU A 126 9.61 -7.00 12.16
C LEU A 126 10.54 -5.89 12.66
N SER A 127 9.97 -4.73 12.93
CA SER A 127 10.60 -3.62 13.63
C SER A 127 10.93 -4.12 15.04
N GLY A 128 12.19 -4.03 15.46
CA GLY A 128 12.65 -4.49 16.78
C GLY A 128 12.16 -3.67 17.97
N GLY A 129 11.02 -2.98 17.87
CA GLY A 129 10.37 -2.25 18.94
C GLY A 129 9.10 -2.98 19.38
N GLU A 130 8.78 -2.93 20.67
CA GLU A 130 7.59 -3.55 21.25
C GLU A 130 6.36 -3.33 20.38
N ILE A 131 5.69 -4.42 20.01
CA ILE A 131 4.42 -4.38 19.30
C ILE A 131 3.40 -3.78 20.26
N GLU A 132 3.27 -2.45 20.28
CA GLU A 132 2.11 -1.81 20.88
C GLU A 132 0.89 -2.28 20.08
N LYS A 133 0.15 -3.23 20.66
CA LYS A 133 -1.17 -3.63 20.19
C LYS A 133 -2.11 -2.44 20.32
N ILE A 134 -2.06 -1.50 19.38
CA ILE A 134 -3.08 -0.46 19.26
C ILE A 134 -4.24 -1.05 18.46
N TYR A 135 -5.01 -1.91 19.12
CA TYR A 135 -6.38 -2.15 18.69
C TYR A 135 -7.20 -0.89 18.99
N PRO A 136 -8.04 -0.38 18.08
CA PRO A 136 -9.12 0.49 18.49
C PRO A 136 -10.00 -0.33 19.44
N GLN A 137 -10.08 0.11 20.70
CA GLN A 137 -11.09 -0.36 21.64
C GLN A 137 -12.43 -0.28 20.93
N THR A 138 -13.06 -1.43 20.68
CA THR A 138 -14.47 -1.51 20.30
C THR A 138 -15.23 -0.59 21.28
N PRO A 139 -16.09 0.34 20.83
CA PRO A 139 -16.89 1.10 21.76
C PRO A 139 -17.68 0.10 22.61
N GLN A 140 -17.42 0.07 23.92
CA GLN A 140 -18.28 -0.66 24.85
C GLN A 140 -19.70 -0.17 24.58
N ALA A 141 -20.59 -1.08 24.18
CA ALA A 141 -22.01 -0.81 24.20
C ALA A 141 -22.36 -0.34 25.62
N ARG A 142 -22.79 0.91 25.77
CA ARG A 142 -23.47 1.35 26.99
C ARG A 142 -24.75 0.54 27.08
N THR A 143 -24.76 -0.49 27.91
CA THR A 143 -26.00 -0.98 28.50
C THR A 143 -26.36 -0.04 29.63
N ASP A 144 -27.00 1.08 29.27
CA ASP A 144 -27.80 1.85 30.21
C ASP A 144 -29.08 1.03 30.44
N ILE A 145 -29.06 0.14 31.43
CA ILE A 145 -30.29 -0.32 32.08
C ILE A 145 -30.42 0.56 33.31
N GLY A 146 -31.30 1.55 33.21
CA GLY A 146 -31.72 2.34 34.35
C GLY A 146 -32.45 1.43 35.34
N ASP A 147 -31.95 1.39 36.57
CA ASP A 147 -32.74 0.94 37.70
C ASP A 147 -33.87 1.94 37.92
N VAL A 148 -35.08 1.46 37.68
CA VAL A 148 -36.34 2.10 38.03
C VAL A 148 -36.71 1.58 39.41
N GLY A 149 -36.68 2.47 40.40
CA GLY A 149 -37.58 2.49 41.57
C GLY A 149 -37.42 1.39 42.62
N ASP A 150 -37.13 1.80 43.86
CA ASP A 150 -38.11 1.82 44.97
C ASP A 150 -37.71 2.89 46.01
#